data_AF-A0A4R6JU78-F1
#
_entry.id   AF-A0A4R6JU78-F1
#
_cell.length_a   1.000
_cell.length_b   1.000
_cell.length_c   1.000
_cell.angle_alpha   90.00
_cell.angle_beta   90.00
_cell.angle_gamma   90.00
#
_symmetry.space_group_name_H-M   'P 1'
#
loop_
_entity.id
_entity.type
_entity.pdbx_description
1 polymer ?
#
loop_
_entity_poly.entity_id
_entity_poly.type
_entity_poly.pdbx_seq_one_letter_code
_entity_poly.pdbx_strand_id
1 'polypeptide(L)'
;MSDEQRRDESVAPGPWWVVAGRALRFLLGALSLVLGLLWILLNGHTANAVPDIATGVVLTLGGLVLLMPHRIRLPRRTTAAVMSGVAVTGTAAGLLAEESITCCKYAFITERGWPFHWAQRGALADDPETAERVARSASWTVDLLSLAFDLLTWSYVGLLLVVAAVLIRRLRPVGAKDSAGESQRS
;
A
#
# COMPACT_ATOMS: atom_id res chain seq x y z
N MET A 1 -18.22 56.93 -6.85
CA MET A 1 -18.36 56.25 -5.55
C MET A 1 -18.59 54.80 -5.88
N SER A 2 -17.62 53.95 -5.53
CA SER A 2 -17.12 52.88 -6.41
C SER A 2 -17.77 51.51 -6.18
N ASP A 3 -18.17 50.86 -7.27
CA ASP A 3 -18.67 49.46 -7.32
C ASP A 3 -17.59 48.39 -7.06
N GLU A 4 -16.32 48.79 -6.91
CA GLU A 4 -15.20 47.88 -6.62
C GLU A 4 -15.17 47.36 -5.17
N GLN A 5 -15.92 47.97 -4.25
CA GLN A 5 -15.80 47.69 -2.82
C GLN A 5 -16.68 46.52 -2.33
N ARG A 6 -17.43 45.85 -3.22
CA ARG A 6 -18.37 44.78 -2.87
C ARG A 6 -17.86 43.35 -3.14
N ARG A 7 -16.62 43.20 -3.60
CA ARG A 7 -15.98 41.87 -3.84
C ARG A 7 -14.99 41.45 -2.75
N ASP A 8 -14.98 42.12 -1.61
CA ASP A 8 -14.43 41.54 -0.38
C ASP A 8 -15.48 40.64 0.29
N GLU A 9 -16.06 39.71 -0.49
CA GLU A 9 -16.62 38.49 0.09
C GLU A 9 -15.44 37.77 0.73
N SER A 10 -15.31 37.95 2.04
CA SER A 10 -14.43 37.17 2.90
C SER A 10 -14.65 35.69 2.58
N VAL A 11 -13.77 35.12 1.76
CA VAL A 11 -13.72 33.68 1.51
C VAL A 11 -13.43 33.07 2.88
N ALA A 12 -14.48 32.66 3.57
CA ALA A 12 -14.36 32.05 4.88
C ALA A 12 -13.33 30.92 4.73
N PRO A 13 -12.20 30.96 5.45
CA PRO A 13 -11.18 29.94 5.31
C PRO A 13 -11.86 28.61 5.60
N GLY A 14 -11.79 27.70 4.62
CA GLY A 14 -12.37 26.38 4.78
C GLY A 14 -11.88 25.74 6.08
N PRO A 15 -12.68 24.86 6.72
CA PRO A 15 -12.33 24.29 8.01
C PRO A 15 -10.90 23.74 7.96
N TRP A 16 -10.06 24.09 8.93
CA TRP A 16 -8.63 23.79 8.94
C TRP A 16 -8.31 22.30 8.73
N TRP A 17 -9.21 21.40 9.13
CA TRP A 17 -9.17 19.96 8.87
C TRP A 17 -9.11 19.60 7.39
N VAL A 18 -9.75 20.38 6.51
CA VAL A 18 -9.72 20.19 5.05
C VAL A 18 -8.34 20.51 4.49
N VAL A 19 -7.72 21.60 4.98
CA VAL A 19 -6.37 22.00 4.61
C VAL A 19 -5.35 20.99 5.13
N ALA A 20 -5.47 20.61 6.41
CA ALA A 20 -4.62 19.60 7.04
C ALA A 20 -4.72 18.24 6.33
N GLY A 21 -5.94 17.79 5.99
CA GLY A 21 -6.14 16.53 5.25
C GLY A 21 -5.55 16.57 3.84
N ARG A 22 -5.59 17.73 3.16
CA ARG A 22 -4.96 17.91 1.85
C ARG A 22 -3.44 17.90 1.95
N ALA A 23 -2.88 18.60 2.93
CA ALA A 23 -1.44 18.64 3.19
C ALA A 23 -0.91 17.25 3.57
N LEU A 24 -1.58 16.55 4.48
CA LEU A 24 -1.23 15.18 4.89
C LEU A 24 -1.25 14.22 3.70
N ARG A 25 -2.30 14.28 2.87
CA ARG A 25 -2.37 13.46 1.65
C ARG A 25 -1.21 13.75 0.70
N PHE A 26 -0.86 15.02 0.51
CA PHE A 26 0.24 15.41 -0.37
C PHE A 26 1.59 14.93 0.17
N LEU A 27 1.84 15.12 1.47
CA LEU A 27 3.06 14.64 2.14
C LEU A 27 3.18 13.12 2.08
N LEU A 28 2.11 12.39 2.41
CA LEU A 28 2.09 10.93 2.30
C LEU A 28 2.33 10.47 0.87
N GLY A 29 1.70 11.14 -0.12
CA GLY A 29 1.90 10.84 -1.53
C GLY A 29 3.34 11.07 -1.99
N ALA A 30 3.93 12.20 -1.64
CA ALA A 30 5.30 12.56 -1.98
C ALA A 30 6.31 11.62 -1.31
N LEU A 31 6.17 11.36 0.00
CA LEU A 31 7.02 10.43 0.74
C LEU A 31 6.94 9.02 0.16
N SER A 32 5.73 8.51 -0.11
CA SER A 32 5.55 7.17 -0.68
C SER A 32 6.17 7.06 -2.07
N LEU A 33 6.06 8.12 -2.89
CA LEU A 33 6.69 8.16 -4.21
C LEU A 33 8.22 8.13 -4.11
N VAL A 34 8.81 8.97 -3.27
CA VAL A 34 10.27 9.04 -3.09
C VAL A 34 10.80 7.73 -2.51
N LEU A 35 10.16 7.21 -1.46
CA LEU A 35 10.55 5.95 -0.84
C LEU A 35 10.39 4.77 -1.80
N GLY A 36 9.30 4.72 -2.58
CA GLY A 36 9.08 3.66 -3.57
C GLY A 36 10.14 3.66 -4.67
N LEU A 37 10.46 4.82 -5.23
CA LEU A 37 11.50 4.96 -6.26
C LEU A 37 12.89 4.63 -5.70
N LEU A 38 13.21 5.12 -4.49
CA LEU A 38 14.46 4.80 -3.82
C LEU A 38 14.58 3.30 -3.55
N TRP A 39 13.50 2.65 -3.13
CA TRP A 39 13.46 1.21 -2.88
C TRP A 39 13.75 0.40 -4.15
N ILE A 40 13.13 0.76 -5.28
CA ILE A 40 13.41 0.12 -6.59
C ILE A 40 14.88 0.29 -6.96
N LEU A 41 15.42 1.50 -6.79
CA LEU A 41 16.80 1.79 -7.16
C LEU A 41 17.81 0.97 -6.33
N LEU A 42 17.57 0.85 -5.02
CA LEU A 42 18.46 0.14 -4.10
C LEU A 42 18.34 -1.38 -4.22
N ASN A 43 17.12 -1.90 -4.41
CA ASN A 43 16.88 -3.34 -4.36
C ASN A 43 16.72 -4.00 -5.75
N GLY A 44 16.78 -3.23 -6.85
CA GLY A 44 16.63 -3.77 -8.20
C GLY A 44 17.71 -4.76 -8.64
N HIS A 45 18.80 -4.90 -7.87
CA HIS A 45 19.96 -5.75 -8.18
C HIS A 45 20.16 -6.92 -7.21
N THR A 46 19.24 -7.12 -6.25
CA THR A 46 19.37 -8.19 -5.24
C THR A 46 18.89 -9.53 -5.80
N ALA A 47 19.30 -10.64 -5.18
CA ALA A 47 18.79 -11.98 -5.54
C ALA A 47 17.27 -12.11 -5.34
N ASN A 48 16.69 -11.28 -4.47
CA ASN A 48 15.26 -11.18 -4.18
C ASN A 48 14.60 -9.98 -4.88
N ALA A 49 15.11 -9.55 -6.04
CA ALA A 49 14.66 -8.34 -6.73
C ALA A 49 13.15 -8.32 -7.03
N VAL A 50 12.50 -9.46 -7.28
CA VAL A 50 11.08 -9.48 -7.69
C VAL A 50 10.13 -8.93 -6.60
N PRO A 51 10.09 -9.49 -5.37
CA PRO A 51 9.24 -8.96 -4.30
C PRO A 51 9.63 -7.53 -3.89
N ASP A 52 10.92 -7.19 -3.93
CA ASP A 52 11.41 -5.85 -3.61
C ASP A 52 10.93 -4.80 -4.62
N ILE A 53 11.07 -5.11 -5.91
CA ILE A 53 10.58 -4.24 -6.99
C ILE A 53 9.07 -4.12 -6.92
N ALA A 54 8.34 -5.20 -6.64
CA ALA A 54 6.88 -5.16 -6.52
C ALA A 54 6.43 -4.18 -5.41
N THR A 55 7.07 -4.24 -4.24
CA THR A 55 6.80 -3.33 -3.12
C THR A 55 7.09 -1.88 -3.51
N GLY A 56 8.24 -1.63 -4.14
CA GLY A 56 8.60 -0.30 -4.63
C GLY A 56 7.62 0.24 -5.68
N VAL A 57 7.13 -0.60 -6.59
CA VAL A 57 6.12 -0.24 -7.60
C VAL A 57 4.79 0.10 -6.94
N VAL A 58 4.34 -0.69 -5.96
CA VAL A 58 3.09 -0.43 -5.22
C VAL A 58 3.17 0.93 -4.50
N LEU A 59 4.28 1.22 -3.81
CA LEU A 59 4.50 2.50 -3.14
C LEU A 59 4.54 3.67 -4.13
N THR A 60 5.24 3.51 -5.26
CA THR A 60 5.37 4.52 -6.30
C THR A 60 4.00 4.86 -6.92
N LEU A 61 3.24 3.85 -7.32
CA LEU A 61 1.91 4.03 -7.92
C LEU A 61 0.90 4.56 -6.89
N GLY A 62 0.92 4.04 -5.66
CA GLY A 62 0.08 4.53 -4.57
C GLY A 62 0.34 6.01 -4.26
N GLY A 63 1.61 6.39 -4.15
CA GLY A 63 2.05 7.78 -3.97
C GLY A 63 1.59 8.69 -5.11
N LEU A 64 1.75 8.23 -6.36
CA LEU A 64 1.30 8.97 -7.54
C LEU A 64 -0.23 9.20 -7.56
N VAL A 65 -1.01 8.18 -7.19
CA VAL A 65 -2.49 8.30 -7.07
C VAL A 65 -2.86 9.32 -5.99
N LEU A 66 -2.13 9.36 -4.88
CA LEU A 66 -2.36 10.36 -3.83
C LEU A 66 -2.05 11.78 -4.31
N LEU A 67 -0.99 11.96 -5.10
CA LEU A 67 -0.59 13.25 -5.68
C LEU A 67 -1.50 13.75 -6.81
N MET A 68 -2.29 12.87 -7.44
CA MET A 68 -3.21 13.23 -8.53
C MET A 68 -4.70 13.15 -8.14
N PRO A 69 -5.16 13.88 -7.10
CA PRO A 69 -6.56 13.81 -6.63
C PRO A 69 -7.59 14.25 -7.69
N HIS A 70 -7.19 15.07 -8.67
CA HIS A 70 -8.12 15.62 -9.66
C HIS A 70 -8.39 14.67 -10.83
N ARG A 71 -7.52 13.67 -11.06
CA ARG A 71 -7.64 12.73 -12.17
C ARG A 71 -8.66 11.62 -11.88
N ILE A 72 -8.80 11.20 -10.63
CA ILE A 72 -9.62 10.04 -10.25
C ILE A 72 -10.55 10.38 -9.10
N ARG A 73 -11.86 10.49 -9.39
CA ARG A 73 -12.91 10.62 -8.37
C ARG A 73 -13.17 9.26 -7.74
N LEU A 74 -12.53 9.00 -6.59
CA LEU A 74 -12.67 7.76 -5.84
C LEU A 74 -13.80 7.86 -4.79
N PRO A 75 -14.69 6.85 -4.71
CA PRO A 75 -15.73 6.82 -3.68
C PRO A 75 -15.12 6.55 -2.29
N ARG A 76 -15.02 7.61 -1.47
CA ARG A 76 -14.31 7.60 -0.16
C ARG A 76 -14.61 6.38 0.72
N ARG A 77 -15.89 6.04 0.92
CA ARG A 77 -16.29 4.94 1.81
C ARG A 77 -15.84 3.58 1.28
N THR A 78 -16.07 3.33 0.00
CA THR A 78 -15.65 2.08 -0.66
C THR A 78 -14.13 1.97 -0.70
N THR A 79 -13.42 3.07 -1.01
CA THR A 79 -11.95 3.08 -0.99
C THR A 79 -11.41 2.75 0.39
N ALA A 80 -11.91 3.38 1.45
CA ALA A 80 -11.48 3.09 2.81
C ALA A 80 -11.75 1.62 3.19
N ALA A 81 -12.94 1.11 2.92
CA ALA A 81 -13.30 -0.28 3.22
C ALA A 81 -12.41 -1.29 2.49
N VAL A 82 -12.15 -1.07 1.19
CA VAL A 82 -11.28 -1.96 0.40
C VAL A 82 -9.82 -1.85 0.87
N MET A 83 -9.31 -0.65 1.14
CA MET A 83 -7.95 -0.49 1.67
C MET A 83 -7.77 -1.23 3.00
N SER A 84 -8.67 -1.02 3.96
CA SER A 84 -8.59 -1.70 5.27
C SER A 84 -8.78 -3.21 5.14
N GLY A 85 -9.72 -3.67 4.31
CA GLY A 85 -9.94 -5.09 4.07
C GLY A 85 -8.70 -5.77 3.48
N VAL A 86 -8.15 -5.20 2.39
CA VAL A 86 -6.95 -5.72 1.72
C VAL A 86 -5.74 -5.66 2.65
N ALA A 87 -5.59 -4.61 3.46
CA ALA A 87 -4.53 -4.49 4.46
C ALA A 87 -4.54 -5.68 5.43
N VAL A 88 -5.69 -5.91 6.08
CA VAL A 88 -5.81 -6.99 7.07
C VAL A 88 -5.66 -8.36 6.42
N THR A 89 -6.31 -8.61 5.28
CA THR A 89 -6.21 -9.92 4.61
C THR A 89 -4.82 -10.17 4.05
N GLY A 90 -4.15 -9.14 3.54
CA GLY A 90 -2.81 -9.22 2.98
C GLY A 90 -1.77 -9.51 4.06
N THR A 91 -1.79 -8.75 5.17
CA THR A 91 -0.93 -8.98 6.32
C THR A 91 -1.16 -10.36 6.94
N ALA A 92 -2.42 -10.80 7.04
CA ALA A 92 -2.75 -12.14 7.53
C ALA A 92 -2.27 -13.25 6.58
N ALA A 93 -2.39 -13.06 5.26
CA ALA A 93 -1.84 -13.99 4.28
C ALA A 93 -0.31 -14.01 4.30
N GLY A 94 0.33 -12.87 4.57
CA GLY A 94 1.79 -12.75 4.70
C GLY A 94 2.38 -13.58 5.84
N LEU A 95 1.60 -13.94 6.87
CA LEU A 95 2.04 -14.86 7.93
C LEU A 95 2.32 -16.28 7.42
N LEU A 96 1.83 -16.64 6.24
CA LEU A 96 2.12 -17.94 5.61
C LEU A 96 3.52 -17.98 5.01
N ALA A 97 4.12 -16.81 4.73
CA ALA A 97 5.52 -16.72 4.34
C ALA A 97 6.38 -16.84 5.59
N GLU A 98 7.10 -17.95 5.70
CA GLU A 98 8.05 -18.24 6.76
C GLU A 98 9.44 -18.37 6.17
N GLU A 99 10.40 -17.68 6.76
CA GLU A 99 11.80 -17.78 6.41
C GLU A 99 12.61 -18.17 7.65
N SER A 100 13.44 -19.19 7.52
CA SER A 100 14.33 -19.65 8.59
C SER A 100 15.77 -19.32 8.23
N ILE A 101 16.39 -18.48 9.04
CA ILE A 101 17.77 -18.05 8.85
C ILE A 101 18.62 -18.72 9.93
N THR A 102 19.59 -19.51 9.48
CA THR A 102 20.67 -19.99 10.35
C THR A 102 21.87 -19.10 10.10
N CYS A 103 22.24 -18.29 11.09
CA CYS A 103 23.33 -17.33 10.98
C CYS A 103 24.33 -17.51 12.12
N CYS A 104 25.58 -17.12 11.86
CA CYS A 104 26.71 -17.38 12.74
C CYS A 104 26.84 -18.89 13.03
N LYS A 105 27.74 -19.28 13.94
CA LYS A 105 27.91 -20.70 14.27
C LYS A 105 26.71 -21.27 15.07
N TYR A 106 25.85 -20.40 15.62
CA TYR A 106 25.07 -20.67 16.83
C TYR A 106 23.72 -19.93 16.95
N ALA A 107 23.26 -19.20 15.92
CA ALA A 107 21.98 -18.48 15.98
C ALA A 107 20.96 -19.06 14.98
N PHE A 108 19.74 -19.27 15.47
CA PHE A 108 18.60 -19.69 14.66
C PHE A 108 17.48 -18.67 14.80
N ILE A 109 17.03 -18.11 13.68
CA ILE A 109 15.98 -17.09 13.61
C ILE A 109 14.91 -17.58 12.64
N THR A 110 13.65 -17.46 13.04
CA THR A 110 12.48 -17.69 12.19
C THR A 110 11.71 -16.38 12.08
N GLU A 111 11.47 -15.97 10.85
CA GLU A 111 10.79 -14.73 10.50
C GLU A 111 9.51 -15.04 9.73
N ARG A 112 8.49 -14.18 9.91
CA ARG A 112 7.20 -14.26 9.24
C ARG A 112 6.72 -12.88 8.82
N GLY A 113 5.96 -12.88 7.73
CA GLY A 113 5.41 -11.67 7.14
C GLY A 113 5.90 -11.50 5.71
N TRP A 114 5.05 -10.89 4.88
CA TRP A 114 5.37 -10.52 3.51
C TRP A 114 4.54 -9.30 3.09
N PRO A 115 5.15 -8.27 2.48
CA PRO A 115 6.55 -8.22 2.02
C PRO A 115 7.58 -7.87 3.09
N PHE A 116 7.16 -7.49 4.30
CA PHE A 116 8.08 -7.20 5.40
C PHE A 116 7.99 -8.27 6.48
N HIS A 117 9.13 -8.73 6.98
CA HIS A 117 9.19 -9.61 8.15
C HIS A 117 8.89 -8.79 9.41
N TRP A 118 7.70 -8.98 9.97
CA TRP A 118 7.22 -8.20 11.11
C TRP A 118 7.00 -9.04 12.37
N ALA A 119 7.01 -10.36 12.24
CA ALA A 119 7.01 -11.28 13.37
C ALA A 119 8.27 -12.13 13.31
N GLN A 120 9.00 -12.21 14.41
CA GLN A 120 10.20 -13.02 14.50
C GLN A 120 10.29 -13.77 15.83
N ARG A 121 11.05 -14.86 15.82
CA ARG A 121 11.51 -15.54 17.03
C ARG A 121 12.88 -16.13 16.76
N GLY A 122 13.72 -16.23 17.77
CA GLY A 122 15.04 -16.80 17.61
C GLY A 122 15.70 -17.11 18.93
N ALA A 123 16.79 -17.85 18.86
CA ALA A 123 17.62 -18.18 20.01
C ALA A 123 19.08 -18.36 19.60
N LEU A 124 19.97 -18.21 20.57
CA LEU A 124 21.39 -18.56 20.46
C LEU A 124 21.70 -19.73 21.40
N ALA A 125 22.52 -20.68 20.94
CA ALA A 125 23.02 -21.79 21.77
C ALA A 125 24.36 -22.31 21.25
N ASP A 126 25.09 -23.09 22.07
CA ASP A 126 26.41 -23.62 21.72
C ASP A 126 26.43 -24.67 20.60
N ASP A 127 25.25 -25.10 20.13
CA ASP A 127 25.07 -26.02 19.02
C ASP A 127 23.77 -25.68 18.26
N PRO A 128 23.71 -25.98 16.94
CA PRO A 128 22.58 -25.60 16.10
C PRO A 128 21.27 -26.30 16.48
N GLU A 129 21.30 -27.54 16.96
CA GLU A 129 20.10 -28.30 17.31
C GLU A 129 19.43 -27.72 18.57
N THR A 130 20.24 -27.35 19.57
CA THR A 130 19.76 -26.67 20.77
C THR A 130 19.25 -25.27 20.42
N ALA A 131 19.95 -24.52 19.55
CA ALA A 131 19.50 -23.20 19.12
C ALA A 131 18.12 -23.27 18.46
N GLU A 132 17.92 -24.23 17.54
CA GLU A 132 16.63 -24.44 16.89
C GLU A 132 15.53 -24.84 17.89
N ARG A 133 15.82 -25.79 18.78
CA ARG A 133 14.86 -26.26 19.78
C ARG A 133 14.41 -25.14 20.71
N VAL A 134 15.34 -24.28 21.16
CA VAL A 134 15.03 -23.13 22.01
C VAL A 134 14.29 -22.05 21.21
N ALA A 135 14.66 -21.79 19.96
CA ALA A 135 13.95 -20.85 19.10
C ALA A 135 12.49 -21.28 18.83
N ARG A 136 12.24 -22.59 18.68
CA ARG A 136 10.89 -23.14 18.49
C ARG A 136 9.99 -22.98 19.72
N SER A 137 10.55 -22.94 20.93
CA SER A 137 9.81 -22.71 22.17
C SER A 137 9.75 -21.23 22.59
N ALA A 138 10.55 -20.36 21.96
CA ALA A 138 10.54 -18.93 22.20
C ALA A 138 9.23 -18.27 21.74
N SER A 139 8.83 -17.20 22.44
CA SER A 139 7.69 -16.36 22.08
C SER A 139 7.98 -15.53 20.83
N TRP A 140 6.95 -15.31 20.01
CA TRP A 140 7.03 -14.36 18.89
C TRP A 140 7.18 -12.94 19.40
N THR A 141 8.12 -12.20 18.83
CA THR A 141 8.23 -10.75 18.96
C THR A 141 7.68 -10.10 17.69
N VAL A 142 7.05 -8.94 17.86
CA VAL A 142 6.45 -8.19 16.76
C VAL A 142 7.23 -6.88 16.60
N ASP A 143 7.77 -6.67 15.40
CA ASP A 143 8.27 -5.37 14.99
C ASP A 143 7.10 -4.53 14.45
N LEU A 144 6.64 -3.59 15.28
CA LEU A 144 5.52 -2.72 14.95
C LEU A 144 5.80 -1.80 13.75
N LEU A 145 7.06 -1.45 13.49
CA LEU A 145 7.41 -0.60 12.37
C LEU A 145 7.27 -1.37 11.05
N SER A 146 7.84 -2.59 11.02
CA SER A 146 7.69 -3.50 9.88
C SER A 146 6.23 -3.88 9.64
N LEU A 147 5.46 -4.12 10.70
CA LEU A 147 4.01 -4.37 10.60
C LEU A 147 3.26 -3.16 10.01
N ALA A 148 3.63 -1.93 10.39
CA ALA A 148 3.01 -0.73 9.87
C ALA A 148 3.31 -0.54 8.37
N PHE A 149 4.54 -0.84 7.92
CA PHE A 149 4.89 -0.81 6.49
C PHE A 149 4.17 -1.90 5.69
N ASP A 150 4.02 -3.09 6.27
CA ASP A 150 3.25 -4.19 5.69
C ASP A 150 1.78 -3.79 5.46
N LEU A 151 1.12 -3.30 6.51
CA LEU A 151 -0.26 -2.80 6.44
C LEU A 151 -0.41 -1.64 5.45
N LEU A 152 0.55 -0.71 5.41
CA LEU A 152 0.55 0.41 4.46
C LEU A 152 0.66 -0.08 3.02
N THR A 153 1.52 -1.07 2.76
CA THR A 153 1.75 -1.64 1.43
C THR A 153 0.49 -2.32 0.92
N TRP A 154 -0.11 -3.19 1.73
CA TRP A 154 -1.37 -3.85 1.39
C TRP A 154 -2.54 -2.86 1.29
N SER A 155 -2.56 -1.79 2.09
CA SER A 155 -3.52 -0.69 1.91
C SER A 155 -3.38 -0.04 0.54
N TYR A 156 -2.16 0.17 0.05
CA TYR A 156 -1.93 0.71 -1.29
C TYR A 156 -2.32 -0.26 -2.40
N VAL A 157 -2.11 -1.57 -2.22
CA VAL A 157 -2.67 -2.58 -3.14
C VAL A 157 -4.19 -2.41 -3.24
N GLY A 158 -4.89 -2.29 -2.10
CA GLY A 158 -6.32 -2.02 -2.08
C GLY A 158 -6.72 -0.73 -2.80
N LEU A 159 -5.97 0.36 -2.61
CA LEU A 159 -6.18 1.61 -3.33
C LEU A 159 -6.05 1.43 -4.84
N LEU A 160 -5.02 0.74 -5.30
CA LEU A 160 -4.74 0.48 -6.71
C LEU A 160 -5.84 -0.40 -7.34
N LEU A 161 -6.36 -1.39 -6.61
CA LEU A 161 -7.49 -2.20 -7.06
C LEU A 161 -8.75 -1.36 -7.30
N VAL A 162 -9.06 -0.41 -6.40
CA VAL A 162 -10.20 0.48 -6.58
C VAL A 162 -9.98 1.41 -7.79
N VAL A 163 -8.77 1.94 -7.95
CA VAL A 163 -8.40 2.76 -9.12
C VAL A 163 -8.59 1.96 -10.41
N ALA A 164 -8.06 0.73 -10.48
CA ALA A 164 -8.20 -0.14 -11.63
C ALA A 164 -9.68 -0.43 -11.95
N ALA A 165 -10.50 -0.75 -10.93
CA ALA A 165 -11.93 -0.98 -11.11
C ALA A 165 -12.66 0.25 -11.65
N VAL A 166 -12.32 1.46 -11.19
CA VAL A 166 -12.89 2.71 -11.72
C VAL A 166 -12.47 2.95 -13.16
N LEU A 167 -11.20 2.72 -13.52
CA LEU A 167 -10.70 2.87 -14.88
C LEU A 167 -11.37 1.86 -15.84
N ILE A 168 -11.47 0.59 -15.45
CA ILE A 168 -12.14 -0.46 -16.23
C ILE A 168 -13.61 -0.09 -16.49
N ARG A 169 -14.32 0.44 -15.48
CA ARG A 169 -15.71 0.89 -15.64
C ARG A 169 -15.84 2.06 -16.62
N ARG A 170 -14.86 2.97 -16.68
CA ARG A 170 -14.85 4.09 -17.63
C ARG A 170 -14.54 3.65 -19.06
N LEU A 171 -13.72 2.61 -19.21
CA LEU A 171 -13.29 2.10 -20.50
C LEU A 171 -14.34 1.21 -21.18
N ARG A 172 -15.34 0.69 -20.46
CA ARG A 172 -16.47 -0.04 -21.05
C ARG A 172 -17.36 0.96 -21.83
N PRO A 173 -17.27 1.00 -23.17
CA PRO A 173 -18.14 1.87 -23.96
C PRO A 173 -19.56 1.31 -23.89
N VAL A 174 -20.56 2.18 -24.04
CA VAL A 174 -21.99 1.85 -24.14
C VAL A 174 -22.30 1.14 -25.48
N GLY A 175 -21.37 0.34 -26.02
CA GLY A 175 -21.42 -0.26 -27.36
C GLY A 175 -22.17 -1.58 -27.46
N ALA A 176 -23.20 -1.80 -26.63
CA ALA A 176 -24.02 -3.03 -26.69
C ALA A 176 -25.49 -2.77 -27.04
N LYS A 177 -25.89 -1.52 -27.33
CA LYS A 177 -27.28 -1.18 -27.66
C LYS A 177 -27.55 -0.83 -29.12
N ASP A 178 -26.52 -0.52 -29.92
CA ASP A 178 -26.76 -0.04 -31.28
C ASP A 178 -26.82 -1.17 -32.34
N SER A 179 -26.29 -2.36 -32.05
CA SER A 179 -26.33 -3.50 -32.99
C SER A 179 -27.67 -4.26 -33.04
N ALA A 180 -28.62 -3.94 -32.15
CA ALA A 180 -29.94 -4.59 -32.12
C ALA A 180 -31.02 -3.80 -32.88
N GLY A 181 -30.76 -2.55 -33.26
CA GLY A 181 -31.73 -1.69 -33.94
C GLY A 181 -31.73 -1.81 -35.47
N GLU A 182 -30.66 -2.32 -36.07
CA GLU A 182 -30.49 -2.29 -37.53
C GLU A 182 -31.08 -3.51 -38.26
N SER A 183 -31.39 -4.59 -37.53
CA SER A 183 -32.00 -5.81 -38.12
C SER A 183 -33.53 -5.73 -38.28
N GLN A 184 -34.18 -4.62 -37.91
CA GLN A 184 -35.63 -4.42 -38.08
C GLN A 184 -35.99 -3.46 -39.23
N ARG A 185 -35.02 -3.02 -40.04
CA ARG A 185 -35.26 -2.11 -41.18
C ARG A 185 -35.01 -2.73 -42.56
N SER A 186 -34.80 -4.03 -42.66
CA SER A 186 -34.71 -4.72 -43.96
C SER A 186 -35.73 -5.83 -44.08
#